data_AF-A0A377GJ56-F1
#
_entry.id   AF-A0A377GJ56-F1
#
_cell.length_a   1.000
_cell.length_b   1.000
_cell.length_c   1.000
_cell.angle_alpha   90.00
_cell.angle_beta   90.00
_cell.angle_gamma   90.00
#
_symmetry.space_group_name_H-M   'P 1'
#
loop_
_entity.id
_entity.type
_entity.pdbx_description
1 polymer ?
#
loop_
_entity_poly.entity_id
_entity_poly.type
_entity_poly.pdbx_seq_one_letter_code
_entity_poly.pdbx_strand_id
1 'polypeptide(L)'
;MVTVSFGQALLLLIDKYKKYQRTCTTLKQFYIQGVVTSTDLNYIEKLFQENQITNQYKISYSKKNIDEDASRRYFETHLAFETLLSSLDQMKKEDILQYNKVLYDSLPEESRNKFNDFVEGKISPQIDGFATEYMDAFQKVQHHENYQALTADQKEKVLLILRISWIGVLHARNPEVPVNLYGTGFFSEQNRGRVVKDKPLSPTSIYLLEKSPFYSNYFGLMKTSMPLPRNDIAYAESGFTFVKPSDQNTYDPQAAWPELNFSKLVHPFSCSISGTILCQLRLMIKLQRENKRVFDTQEKFANFLKCFMSILLFNSGGHVFNEFFGVLEIPQVREKFTFIEGFEHINATSLLLNGNEGAFDKALADTLRYTKVLLAQRAMHEELQTMSIELN
;
A
#
# COMPACT_ATOMS: atom_id res chain seq x y z
N MET A 1 10.21 23.03 -18.95
CA MET A 1 8.81 22.57 -18.85
C MET A 1 8.82 21.36 -17.96
N VAL A 2 8.18 21.49 -16.80
CA VAL A 2 8.20 20.47 -15.76
C VAL A 2 7.59 19.17 -16.26
N THR A 3 8.32 18.07 -16.09
CA THR A 3 7.79 16.73 -16.32
C THR A 3 7.00 16.26 -15.11
N VAL A 4 5.77 15.80 -15.34
CA VAL A 4 4.89 15.25 -14.30
C VAL A 4 4.54 13.81 -14.64
N SER A 5 4.29 12.98 -13.61
CA SER A 5 3.73 11.65 -13.83
C SER A 5 2.30 11.74 -14.36
N PHE A 6 1.81 10.66 -14.97
CA PHE A 6 0.39 10.56 -15.34
C PHE A 6 -0.54 10.75 -14.13
N GLY A 7 -0.18 10.18 -12.97
CA GLY A 7 -0.91 10.36 -11.72
C GLY A 7 -1.01 11.82 -11.26
N GLN A 8 0.08 12.58 -11.35
CA GLN A 8 0.08 14.02 -11.03
C GLN A 8 -0.76 14.83 -12.02
N ALA A 9 -0.69 14.52 -13.31
CA ALA A 9 -1.55 15.16 -14.31
C ALA A 9 -3.04 14.88 -14.05
N LEU A 10 -3.38 13.65 -13.65
CA LEU A 10 -4.74 13.28 -13.29
C LEU A 10 -5.24 14.01 -12.04
N LEU A 11 -4.39 14.22 -11.02
CA LEU A 11 -4.71 15.05 -9.86
C LEU A 11 -5.04 16.50 -10.24
N LEU A 12 -4.30 17.09 -11.19
CA LEU A 12 -4.58 18.44 -11.69
C LEU A 12 -5.96 18.52 -12.36
N LEU A 13 -6.35 17.49 -13.13
CA LEU A 13 -7.70 17.39 -13.68
C LEU A 13 -8.75 17.26 -12.57
N ILE A 14 -8.51 16.42 -11.55
CA ILE A 14 -9.44 16.24 -10.43
C ILE A 14 -9.70 17.57 -9.71
N ASP A 15 -8.65 18.35 -9.40
CA ASP A 15 -8.81 19.66 -8.75
C ASP A 15 -9.59 20.65 -9.64
N LYS A 16 -9.35 20.62 -10.95
CA LYS A 16 -10.08 21.46 -11.93
C LYS A 16 -11.55 21.08 -12.03
N TYR A 17 -11.85 19.77 -12.02
CA TYR A 17 -13.21 19.25 -12.15
C TYR A 17 -13.94 19.05 -10.82
N LYS A 18 -13.39 19.46 -9.67
CA LYS A 18 -13.99 19.19 -8.34
C LYS A 18 -15.42 19.68 -8.15
N LYS A 19 -15.88 20.66 -8.93
CA LYS A 19 -17.27 21.17 -8.91
C LYS A 19 -18.20 20.44 -9.89
N TYR A 20 -17.67 19.60 -10.77
CA TYR A 20 -18.41 18.86 -11.80
C TYR A 20 -18.52 17.39 -11.38
N GLN A 21 -19.55 17.09 -10.57
CA GLN A 21 -19.67 15.82 -9.85
C GLN A 21 -19.42 14.58 -10.72
N ARG A 22 -20.10 14.46 -11.87
CA ARG A 22 -19.97 13.28 -12.75
C ARG A 22 -18.53 13.07 -13.23
N THR A 23 -17.91 14.09 -13.82
CA THR A 23 -16.53 14.01 -14.32
C THR A 23 -15.56 13.78 -13.17
N CYS A 24 -15.74 14.46 -12.03
CA CYS A 24 -14.90 14.28 -10.86
C CYS A 24 -14.95 12.84 -10.34
N THR A 25 -16.14 12.25 -10.20
CA THR A 25 -16.30 10.84 -9.79
C THR A 25 -15.56 9.90 -10.74
N THR A 26 -15.70 10.08 -12.06
CA THR A 26 -14.96 9.28 -13.04
C THR A 26 -13.44 9.44 -12.91
N LEU A 27 -12.94 10.66 -12.73
CA LEU A 27 -11.50 10.90 -12.54
C LEU A 27 -10.98 10.30 -11.22
N LYS A 28 -11.76 10.34 -10.14
CA LYS A 28 -11.43 9.66 -8.87
C LYS A 28 -11.36 8.14 -9.06
N GLN A 29 -12.27 7.55 -9.84
CA GLN A 29 -12.23 6.13 -10.20
C GLN A 29 -10.97 5.78 -10.98
N PHE A 30 -10.58 6.57 -11.98
CA PHE A 30 -9.29 6.36 -12.68
C PHE A 30 -8.10 6.53 -11.75
N TYR A 31 -8.17 7.43 -10.78
CA TYR A 31 -7.09 7.60 -9.82
C TYR A 31 -6.96 6.38 -8.91
N ILE A 32 -8.05 5.68 -8.53
CA ILE A 32 -7.95 4.51 -7.65
C ILE A 32 -7.77 3.17 -8.37
N GLN A 33 -8.38 2.98 -9.54
CA GLN A 33 -8.29 1.74 -10.32
C GLN A 33 -7.15 1.78 -11.35
N GLY A 34 -6.81 2.97 -11.83
CA GLY A 34 -5.96 3.16 -13.00
C GLY A 34 -6.72 3.03 -14.32
N VAL A 35 -5.97 3.18 -15.41
CA VAL A 35 -6.49 3.08 -16.78
C VAL A 35 -6.62 1.61 -17.16
N VAL A 36 -7.81 1.17 -17.58
CA VAL A 36 -8.09 -0.25 -17.89
C VAL A 36 -8.18 -0.47 -19.40
N THR A 37 -8.72 0.51 -20.14
CA THR A 37 -8.93 0.40 -21.59
C THR A 37 -8.31 1.57 -22.35
N SER A 38 -8.11 1.38 -23.66
CA SER A 38 -7.70 2.48 -24.55
C SER A 38 -8.76 3.59 -24.64
N THR A 39 -10.03 3.26 -24.41
CA THR A 39 -11.11 4.25 -24.37
C THR A 39 -10.97 5.17 -23.15
N ASP A 40 -10.63 4.60 -21.99
CA ASP A 40 -10.34 5.37 -20.78
C ASP A 40 -9.16 6.32 -20.99
N LEU A 41 -8.09 5.80 -21.62
CA LEU A 41 -6.90 6.60 -21.91
C LEU A 41 -7.23 7.78 -22.83
N ASN A 42 -7.91 7.51 -23.95
CA ASN A 42 -8.30 8.54 -24.91
C ASN A 42 -9.19 9.62 -24.26
N TYR A 43 -10.09 9.20 -23.35
CA TYR A 43 -10.93 10.13 -22.60
C TYR A 43 -10.10 11.06 -21.71
N ILE A 44 -9.15 10.53 -20.94
CA ILE A 44 -8.29 11.32 -20.06
C ILE A 44 -7.37 12.24 -20.87
N GLU A 45 -6.78 11.74 -21.97
CA GLU A 45 -5.90 12.54 -22.83
C GLU A 45 -6.62 13.70 -23.49
N LYS A 46 -7.87 13.48 -23.94
CA LYS A 46 -8.73 14.56 -24.42
C LYS A 46 -8.94 15.62 -23.34
N LEU A 47 -9.21 15.21 -22.10
CA LEU A 47 -9.34 16.16 -20.99
C LEU A 47 -8.03 16.90 -20.72
N PHE A 48 -6.85 16.27 -20.83
CA PHE A 48 -5.57 16.96 -20.70
C PHE A 48 -5.40 18.07 -21.74
N GLN A 49 -5.76 17.80 -23.00
CA GLN A 49 -5.69 18.75 -24.10
C GLN A 49 -6.69 19.91 -23.92
N GLU A 50 -7.97 19.60 -23.69
CA GLU A 50 -9.05 20.59 -23.49
C GLU A 50 -8.72 21.53 -22.31
N ASN A 51 -8.00 21.03 -21.31
CA ASN A 51 -7.63 21.78 -20.12
C ASN A 51 -6.23 22.39 -20.18
N GLN A 52 -5.55 22.29 -21.31
CA GLN A 52 -4.21 22.82 -21.57
C GLN A 52 -3.14 22.31 -20.60
N ILE A 53 -3.35 21.14 -19.98
CA ILE A 53 -2.37 20.52 -19.07
C ILE A 53 -1.09 20.20 -19.85
N THR A 54 -1.23 19.72 -21.08
CA THR A 54 -0.10 19.42 -21.99
C THR A 54 0.67 20.66 -22.45
N ASN A 55 0.10 21.86 -22.31
CA ASN A 55 0.80 23.12 -22.62
C ASN A 55 1.66 23.58 -21.44
N GLN A 56 1.32 23.16 -20.22
CA GLN A 56 1.99 23.56 -18.99
C GLN A 56 3.01 22.52 -18.53
N TYR A 57 2.73 21.24 -18.81
CA TYR A 57 3.51 20.12 -18.31
C TYR A 57 3.77 19.06 -19.38
N LYS A 58 4.95 18.43 -19.30
CA LYS A 58 5.24 17.21 -20.05
C LYS A 58 4.73 16.01 -19.25
N ILE A 59 3.65 15.39 -19.70
CA ILE A 59 3.07 14.21 -19.04
C ILE A 59 3.90 12.97 -19.40
N SER A 60 4.37 12.24 -18.39
CA SER A 60 5.16 11.04 -18.57
C SER A 60 4.37 9.76 -18.30
N TYR A 61 4.51 8.82 -19.22
CA TYR A 61 3.96 7.46 -19.17
C TYR A 61 5.02 6.41 -18.80
N SER A 62 6.24 6.86 -18.47
CA SER A 62 7.35 5.94 -18.19
C SER A 62 7.19 5.28 -16.82
N LYS A 63 7.51 3.98 -16.75
CA LYS A 63 7.47 3.19 -15.50
C LYS A 63 8.24 3.90 -14.36
N LYS A 64 9.39 4.50 -14.68
CA LYS A 64 10.23 5.24 -13.71
C LYS A 64 9.49 6.43 -13.08
N ASN A 65 8.82 7.25 -13.88
CA ASN A 65 8.11 8.43 -13.37
C ASN A 65 6.82 8.07 -12.64
N ILE A 66 6.19 6.94 -12.99
CA ILE A 66 5.05 6.41 -12.23
C ILE A 66 5.53 5.87 -10.88
N ASP A 67 6.63 5.12 -10.85
CA ASP A 67 7.17 4.57 -9.61
C ASP A 67 7.66 5.64 -8.62
N GLU A 68 8.24 6.72 -9.13
CA GLU A 68 8.73 7.85 -8.35
C GLU A 68 7.67 8.95 -8.14
N ASP A 69 6.39 8.66 -8.40
CA ASP A 69 5.30 9.59 -8.11
C ASP A 69 5.06 9.71 -6.60
N ALA A 70 5.71 10.73 -6.01
CA ALA A 70 5.55 11.04 -4.59
C ALA A 70 4.12 11.45 -4.24
N SER A 71 3.37 12.08 -5.15
CA SER A 71 1.97 12.47 -4.88
C SER A 71 1.09 11.25 -4.73
N ARG A 72 1.30 10.24 -5.57
CA ARG A 72 0.56 8.99 -5.47
C ARG A 72 0.89 8.18 -4.21
N ARG A 73 2.17 8.07 -3.86
CA ARG A 73 2.60 7.38 -2.63
C ARG A 73 2.06 8.07 -1.38
N TYR A 74 2.02 9.40 -1.40
CA TYR A 74 1.40 10.22 -0.35
C TYR A 74 -0.11 9.94 -0.27
N PHE A 75 -0.82 9.98 -1.40
CA PHE A 75 -2.24 9.68 -1.46
C PHE A 75 -2.60 8.32 -0.87
N GLU A 76 -1.94 7.25 -1.31
CA GLU A 76 -2.25 5.91 -0.81
C GLU A 76 -1.92 5.75 0.68
N THR A 77 -0.87 6.42 1.15
CA THR A 77 -0.52 6.43 2.58
C THR A 77 -1.62 7.11 3.41
N HIS A 78 -2.11 8.27 2.99
CA HIS A 78 -3.20 8.98 3.66
C HIS A 78 -4.53 8.24 3.54
N LEU A 79 -4.81 7.68 2.36
CA LEU A 79 -6.02 6.92 2.11
C LEU A 79 -6.08 5.69 3.02
N ALA A 80 -4.96 4.99 3.21
CA ALA A 80 -4.87 3.88 4.14
C ALA A 80 -5.18 4.33 5.58
N PHE A 81 -4.58 5.43 6.03
CA PHE A 81 -4.86 5.95 7.36
C PHE A 81 -6.33 6.33 7.56
N GLU A 82 -6.90 7.13 6.66
CA GLU A 82 -8.30 7.57 6.77
C GLU A 82 -9.31 6.43 6.59
N THR A 83 -9.00 5.47 5.72
CA THR A 83 -9.83 4.26 5.55
C THR A 83 -9.80 3.41 6.81
N LEU A 84 -8.63 3.29 7.45
CA LEU A 84 -8.50 2.59 8.72
C LEU A 84 -9.35 3.25 9.81
N LEU A 85 -9.22 4.57 9.98
CA LEU A 85 -10.01 5.34 10.97
C LEU A 85 -11.51 5.14 10.80
N SER A 86 -12.00 5.16 9.56
CA SER A 86 -13.43 5.07 9.27
C SER A 86 -13.99 3.64 9.26
N SER A 87 -13.14 2.63 9.11
CA SER A 87 -13.57 1.23 8.95
C SER A 87 -13.44 0.38 10.22
N LEU A 88 -12.60 0.75 11.19
CA LEU A 88 -12.36 -0.07 12.40
C LEU A 88 -13.62 -0.30 13.24
N ASP A 89 -14.50 0.69 13.32
CA ASP A 89 -15.75 0.60 14.10
C ASP A 89 -16.82 -0.26 13.39
N GLN A 90 -16.65 -0.50 12.09
CA GLN A 90 -17.52 -1.38 11.30
C GLN A 90 -17.19 -2.86 11.50
N MET A 91 -16.05 -3.16 12.12
CA MET A 91 -15.68 -4.53 12.47
C MET A 91 -16.03 -4.87 13.92
N LYS A 92 -16.72 -6.00 14.09
CA LYS A 92 -16.97 -6.58 15.40
C LYS A 92 -15.68 -7.16 15.95
N LYS A 93 -15.34 -6.80 17.19
CA LYS A 93 -14.13 -7.28 17.86
C LYS A 93 -14.14 -8.80 18.03
N GLU A 94 -15.32 -9.37 18.28
CA GLU A 94 -15.55 -10.80 18.46
C GLU A 94 -15.17 -11.58 17.19
N ASP A 95 -15.52 -11.06 16.01
CA ASP A 95 -15.15 -11.68 14.73
C ASP A 95 -13.61 -11.68 14.57
N ILE A 96 -12.94 -10.58 14.90
CA ILE A 96 -11.47 -10.48 14.81
C ILE A 96 -10.80 -11.45 15.80
N LEU A 97 -11.29 -11.52 17.04
CA LEU A 97 -10.79 -12.43 18.07
C LEU A 97 -10.98 -13.89 17.67
N GLN A 98 -12.17 -14.24 17.17
CA GLN A 98 -12.47 -15.58 16.68
C GLN A 98 -11.54 -15.95 15.53
N TYR A 99 -11.37 -15.06 14.55
CA TYR A 99 -10.48 -15.29 13.42
C TYR A 99 -9.01 -15.45 13.86
N ASN A 100 -8.54 -14.58 14.76
CA ASN A 100 -7.20 -14.69 15.34
C ASN A 100 -6.98 -16.05 16.03
N LYS A 101 -7.95 -16.50 16.82
CA LYS A 101 -7.90 -17.78 17.53
C LYS A 101 -7.83 -18.96 16.56
N VAL A 102 -8.73 -19.03 15.57
CA VAL A 102 -8.75 -20.18 14.63
C VAL A 102 -7.48 -20.25 13.79
N LEU A 103 -6.90 -19.09 13.43
CA LEU A 103 -5.62 -19.04 12.73
C LEU A 103 -4.46 -19.51 13.63
N TYR A 104 -4.37 -18.98 14.84
CA TYR A 104 -3.34 -19.36 15.80
C TYR A 104 -3.40 -20.86 16.13
N ASP A 105 -4.61 -21.40 16.33
CA ASP A 105 -4.81 -22.82 16.60
C ASP A 105 -4.40 -23.71 15.43
N SER A 106 -4.41 -23.18 14.20
CA SER A 106 -4.00 -23.90 12.99
C SER A 106 -2.48 -23.92 12.76
N LEU A 107 -1.70 -23.12 13.50
CA LEU A 107 -0.25 -23.09 13.38
C LEU A 107 0.38 -24.41 13.86
N PRO A 108 1.37 -24.94 13.11
CA PRO A 108 2.26 -25.98 13.62
C PRO A 108 2.92 -25.54 14.94
N GLU A 109 3.18 -26.49 15.84
CA GLU A 109 3.73 -26.23 17.17
C GLU A 109 5.03 -25.40 17.12
N GLU A 110 5.97 -25.76 16.24
CA GLU A 110 7.22 -25.02 16.06
C GLU A 110 6.99 -23.55 15.67
N SER A 111 6.06 -23.29 14.74
CA SER A 111 5.73 -21.93 14.30
C SER A 111 5.04 -21.13 15.40
N ARG A 112 4.21 -21.81 16.22
CA ARG A 112 3.52 -21.23 17.38
C ARG A 112 4.53 -20.84 18.47
N ASN A 113 5.47 -21.71 18.78
CA ASN A 113 6.54 -21.45 19.74
C ASN A 113 7.41 -20.28 19.28
N LYS A 114 7.85 -20.29 18.00
CA LYS A 114 8.60 -19.17 17.41
C LYS A 114 7.84 -17.85 17.50
N PHE A 115 6.54 -17.84 17.20
CA PHE A 115 5.70 -16.65 17.32
C PHE A 115 5.64 -16.14 18.77
N ASN A 116 5.35 -17.02 19.73
CA ASN A 116 5.26 -16.64 21.15
C ASN A 116 6.59 -16.14 21.68
N ASP A 117 7.71 -16.77 21.31
CA ASP A 117 9.04 -16.37 21.78
C ASP A 117 9.43 -14.95 21.33
N PHE A 118 9.00 -14.51 20.14
CA PHE A 118 9.16 -13.11 19.75
C PHE A 118 8.24 -12.16 20.52
N VAL A 119 6.95 -12.51 20.64
CA VAL A 119 5.96 -11.65 21.31
C VAL A 119 6.27 -11.49 22.80
N GLU A 120 6.79 -12.54 23.44
CA GLU A 120 7.20 -12.55 24.84
C GLU A 120 8.61 -11.98 25.07
N GLY A 121 9.33 -11.61 24.00
CA GLY A 121 10.68 -11.02 24.08
C GLY A 121 11.79 -12.01 24.48
N LYS A 122 11.54 -13.32 24.36
CA LYS A 122 12.55 -14.37 24.59
C LYS A 122 13.62 -14.41 23.49
N ILE A 123 13.25 -13.99 22.28
CA ILE A 123 14.15 -13.92 21.12
C ILE A 123 14.12 -12.49 20.55
N SER A 124 15.30 -11.97 20.18
CA SER A 124 15.39 -10.66 19.53
C SER A 124 14.75 -10.68 18.13
N PRO A 125 13.85 -9.75 17.79
CA PRO A 125 13.22 -9.70 16.47
C PRO A 125 14.21 -9.45 15.33
N GLN A 126 15.41 -8.93 15.61
CA GLN A 126 16.42 -8.60 14.61
C GLN A 126 16.97 -9.81 13.83
N ILE A 127 16.77 -11.03 14.35
CA ILE A 127 17.22 -12.25 13.67
C ILE A 127 16.29 -12.65 12.51
N ASP A 128 15.11 -12.03 12.40
CA ASP A 128 14.09 -12.36 11.40
C ASP A 128 13.46 -11.07 10.86
N GLY A 129 13.55 -10.85 9.54
CA GLY A 129 13.06 -9.62 8.92
C GLY A 129 11.56 -9.38 9.16
N PHE A 130 10.73 -10.43 9.11
CA PHE A 130 9.31 -10.29 9.38
C PHE A 130 9.05 -9.98 10.84
N ALA A 131 9.74 -10.66 11.77
CA ALA A 131 9.60 -10.35 13.19
C ALA A 131 9.99 -8.90 13.50
N THR A 132 11.06 -8.38 12.89
CA THR A 132 11.45 -6.98 13.00
C THR A 132 10.34 -6.03 12.57
N GLU A 133 9.74 -6.25 11.39
CA GLU A 133 8.66 -5.40 10.87
C GLU A 133 7.39 -5.44 11.75
N TYR A 134 6.96 -6.63 12.20
CA TYR A 134 5.73 -6.76 13.00
C TYR A 134 5.89 -6.26 14.43
N MET A 135 7.05 -6.48 15.06
CA MET A 135 7.29 -5.98 16.42
C MET A 135 7.39 -4.45 16.44
N ASP A 136 8.03 -3.85 15.42
CA ASP A 136 8.02 -2.39 15.22
C ASP A 136 6.58 -1.86 15.03
N ALA A 137 5.76 -2.56 14.24
CA ALA A 137 4.34 -2.23 14.07
C ALA A 137 3.57 -2.25 15.40
N PHE A 138 3.74 -3.30 16.20
CA PHE A 138 3.08 -3.43 17.51
C PHE A 138 3.46 -2.28 18.45
N GLN A 139 4.76 -1.98 18.55
CA GLN A 139 5.26 -0.88 19.37
C GLN A 139 4.67 0.47 18.91
N LYS A 140 4.65 0.73 17.60
CA LYS A 140 4.14 1.99 17.05
C LYS A 140 2.65 2.17 17.30
N VAL A 141 1.84 1.13 17.11
CA VAL A 141 0.39 1.21 17.40
C VAL A 141 0.11 1.54 18.87
N GLN A 142 0.94 1.02 19.78
CA GLN A 142 0.78 1.27 21.22
C GLN A 142 1.24 2.67 21.63
N HIS A 143 2.37 3.15 21.09
CA HIS A 143 3.11 4.27 21.66
C HIS A 143 3.26 5.49 20.74
N HIS A 144 3.11 5.34 19.42
CA HIS A 144 3.36 6.43 18.48
C HIS A 144 2.21 7.44 18.43
N GLU A 145 2.56 8.73 18.29
CA GLU A 145 1.60 9.84 18.29
C GLU A 145 0.55 9.76 17.18
N ASN A 146 0.93 9.31 15.98
CA ASN A 146 0.02 9.14 14.84
C ASN A 146 -1.13 8.15 15.12
N TYR A 147 -0.95 7.21 16.05
CA TYR A 147 -2.02 6.30 16.48
C TYR A 147 -2.83 6.84 17.65
N GLN A 148 -2.52 8.02 18.21
CA GLN A 148 -3.30 8.61 19.32
C GLN A 148 -4.68 9.10 18.87
N ALA A 149 -4.89 9.27 17.57
CA ALA A 149 -6.23 9.48 17.01
C ALA A 149 -7.15 8.26 17.19
N LEU A 150 -6.59 7.06 17.40
CA LEU A 150 -7.35 5.84 17.66
C LEU A 150 -7.73 5.73 19.13
N THR A 151 -8.98 5.29 19.38
CA THR A 151 -9.41 4.87 20.71
C THR A 151 -8.69 3.60 21.16
N ALA A 152 -8.74 3.29 22.46
CA ALA A 152 -8.13 2.06 22.98
C ALA A 152 -8.67 0.78 22.32
N ASP A 153 -9.99 0.71 22.08
CA ASP A 153 -10.61 -0.42 21.38
C ASP A 153 -10.13 -0.53 19.93
N GLN A 154 -10.02 0.59 19.23
CA GLN A 154 -9.50 0.64 17.86
C GLN A 154 -8.03 0.20 17.79
N LYS A 155 -7.19 0.65 18.72
CA LYS A 155 -5.78 0.19 18.82
C LYS A 155 -5.71 -1.32 19.03
N GLU A 156 -6.56 -1.88 19.88
CA GLU A 156 -6.62 -3.33 20.10
C GLU A 156 -7.02 -4.09 18.82
N LYS A 157 -8.03 -3.60 18.09
CA LYS A 157 -8.40 -4.18 16.79
C LYS A 157 -7.24 -4.14 15.80
N VAL A 158 -6.49 -3.03 15.73
CA VAL A 158 -5.30 -2.91 14.87
C VAL A 158 -4.24 -3.94 15.25
N LEU A 159 -3.93 -4.09 16.54
CA LEU A 159 -2.97 -5.08 17.02
C LEU A 159 -3.40 -6.51 16.69
N LEU A 160 -4.70 -6.83 16.84
CA LEU A 160 -5.23 -8.14 16.47
C LEU A 160 -5.11 -8.41 14.97
N ILE A 161 -5.34 -7.41 14.11
CA ILE A 161 -5.19 -7.54 12.66
C ILE A 161 -3.73 -7.73 12.25
N LEU A 162 -2.81 -6.97 12.84
CA LEU A 162 -1.37 -7.17 12.64
C LEU A 162 -0.94 -8.58 13.05
N ARG A 163 -1.46 -9.07 14.19
CA ARG A 163 -1.22 -10.45 14.65
C ARG A 163 -1.78 -11.49 13.67
N ILE A 164 -3.01 -11.30 13.18
CA ILE A 164 -3.62 -12.12 12.13
C ILE A 164 -2.72 -12.16 10.88
N SER A 165 -2.21 -11.00 10.47
CA SER A 165 -1.32 -10.89 9.32
C SER A 165 -0.05 -11.73 9.51
N TRP A 166 0.63 -11.57 10.65
CA TRP A 166 1.85 -12.30 10.94
C TRP A 166 1.62 -13.81 11.03
N ILE A 167 0.57 -14.25 11.72
CA ILE A 167 0.19 -15.67 11.77
C ILE A 167 -0.01 -16.20 10.34
N GLY A 168 -0.66 -15.44 9.46
CA GLY A 168 -0.83 -15.87 8.08
C GLY A 168 0.47 -16.01 7.30
N VAL A 169 1.45 -15.13 7.51
CA VAL A 169 2.78 -15.24 6.91
C VAL A 169 3.50 -16.51 7.38
N LEU A 170 3.33 -16.93 8.64
CA LEU A 170 3.90 -18.19 9.15
C LEU A 170 3.34 -19.43 8.43
N HIS A 171 2.15 -19.32 7.81
CA HIS A 171 1.60 -20.38 6.96
C HIS A 171 2.08 -20.34 5.49
N ALA A 172 2.90 -19.37 5.08
CA ALA A 172 3.26 -19.18 3.67
C ALA A 172 3.78 -20.46 3.00
N ARG A 173 4.65 -21.19 3.71
CA ARG A 173 5.29 -22.43 3.23
C ARG A 173 4.54 -23.70 3.60
N ASN A 174 3.40 -23.61 4.28
CA ASN A 174 2.63 -24.79 4.65
C ASN A 174 1.93 -25.36 3.40
N PRO A 175 2.29 -26.59 2.95
CA PRO A 175 1.73 -27.19 1.75
C PRO A 175 0.27 -27.64 1.91
N GLU A 176 -0.20 -27.82 3.15
CA GLU A 176 -1.58 -28.23 3.44
C GLU A 176 -2.58 -27.08 3.26
N VAL A 177 -2.10 -25.83 3.18
CA VAL A 177 -2.97 -24.68 2.95
C VAL A 177 -3.22 -24.56 1.44
N PRO A 178 -4.48 -24.52 0.98
CA PRO A 178 -4.82 -24.58 -0.45
C PRO A 178 -4.31 -23.37 -1.23
N VAL A 179 -4.44 -23.41 -2.56
CA VAL A 179 -4.05 -22.32 -3.49
C VAL A 179 -2.60 -21.88 -3.27
N ASN A 180 -1.68 -22.86 -3.24
CA ASN A 180 -0.26 -22.57 -3.14
C ASN A 180 0.27 -22.10 -4.50
N LEU A 181 0.23 -20.79 -4.73
CA LEU A 181 0.68 -20.17 -5.98
C LEU A 181 2.14 -19.74 -5.96
N TYR A 182 2.84 -19.87 -4.82
CA TYR A 182 4.25 -19.51 -4.73
C TYR A 182 5.09 -20.29 -5.74
N GLY A 183 5.94 -19.57 -6.48
CA GLY A 183 6.75 -20.16 -7.56
C GLY A 183 6.02 -20.27 -8.91
N THR A 184 4.76 -19.84 -9.01
CA THR A 184 3.95 -19.91 -10.25
C THR A 184 3.31 -18.56 -10.58
N GLY A 185 2.91 -18.36 -11.86
CA GLY A 185 2.22 -17.13 -12.29
C GLY A 185 2.98 -15.87 -11.87
N PHE A 186 2.27 -14.85 -11.37
CA PHE A 186 2.88 -13.62 -10.84
C PHE A 186 3.69 -13.81 -9.55
N PHE A 187 3.62 -14.97 -8.88
CA PHE A 187 4.42 -15.27 -7.69
C PHE A 187 5.70 -16.06 -8.02
N SER A 188 5.98 -16.36 -9.29
CA SER A 188 7.27 -16.94 -9.68
C SER A 188 8.38 -15.89 -9.66
N GLU A 189 9.63 -16.33 -9.48
CA GLU A 189 10.80 -15.44 -9.47
C GLU A 189 10.89 -14.59 -10.76
N GLN A 190 10.60 -15.18 -11.92
CA GLN A 190 10.68 -14.46 -13.20
C GLN A 190 9.57 -13.42 -13.37
N ASN A 191 8.38 -13.66 -12.84
CA ASN A 191 7.21 -12.84 -13.14
C ASN A 191 6.87 -11.84 -12.04
N ARG A 192 7.28 -12.09 -10.79
CA ARG A 192 6.99 -11.21 -9.65
C ARG A 192 7.71 -9.86 -9.76
N GLY A 193 8.84 -9.85 -10.46
CA GLY A 193 9.57 -8.64 -10.82
C GLY A 193 10.19 -7.87 -9.64
N ARG A 194 10.24 -8.45 -8.44
CA ARG A 194 10.92 -7.84 -7.28
C ARG A 194 12.43 -7.92 -7.48
N VAL A 195 13.09 -6.75 -7.46
CA VAL A 195 14.56 -6.64 -7.46
C VAL A 195 14.97 -5.94 -6.18
N VAL A 196 15.76 -6.59 -5.33
CA VAL A 196 16.29 -5.98 -4.11
C VAL A 196 17.42 -5.04 -4.51
N LYS A 197 17.35 -3.76 -4.12
CA LYS A 197 18.44 -2.80 -4.35
C LYS A 197 19.63 -3.19 -3.48
N ASP A 198 20.83 -3.04 -4.03
CA ASP A 198 22.04 -3.16 -3.23
C ASP A 198 21.96 -2.19 -2.05
N LYS A 199 22.34 -2.67 -0.85
CA LYS A 199 22.48 -1.79 0.30
C LYS A 199 23.49 -0.70 -0.09
N PRO A 200 23.15 0.60 0.01
CA PRO A 200 24.09 1.63 -0.38
C PRO A 200 25.30 1.58 0.55
N LEU A 201 26.38 0.93 0.12
CA LEU A 201 27.69 0.85 0.80
C LEU A 201 28.48 2.16 0.66
N SER A 202 27.80 3.30 0.46
CA SER A 202 28.51 4.57 0.38
C SER A 202 29.08 4.93 1.76
N PRO A 203 30.30 5.48 1.86
CA PRO A 203 30.87 5.96 3.12
C PRO A 203 29.93 6.93 3.86
N THR A 204 29.16 7.72 3.11
CA THR A 204 28.13 8.64 3.63
C THR A 204 26.96 7.89 4.29
N SER A 205 26.56 6.73 3.74
CA SER A 205 25.50 5.90 4.31
C SER A 205 25.92 5.30 5.66
N ILE A 206 27.18 4.87 5.78
CA ILE A 206 27.73 4.31 7.01
C ILE A 206 27.79 5.42 8.08
N TYR A 207 28.30 6.60 7.72
CA TYR A 207 28.34 7.76 8.62
C TYR A 207 26.96 8.23 9.09
N LEU A 208 25.95 8.19 8.21
CA LEU A 208 24.57 8.55 8.57
C LEU A 208 23.91 7.50 9.45
N LEU A 209 24.20 6.21 9.25
CA LEU A 209 23.73 5.12 10.12
C LEU A 209 24.39 5.16 11.51
N GLU A 210 25.63 5.62 11.61
CA GLU A 210 26.28 5.88 12.90
C GLU A 210 25.65 7.05 13.66
N LYS A 211 25.01 8.00 12.96
CA LYS A 211 24.39 9.20 13.55
C LYS A 211 22.88 9.15 13.70
N SER A 212 22.19 8.28 12.97
CA SER A 212 20.75 8.05 13.04
C SER A 212 20.49 6.55 13.08
N PRO A 213 19.83 6.04 14.14
CA PRO A 213 19.45 4.63 14.21
C PRO A 213 18.32 4.27 13.23
N PHE A 214 17.78 5.25 12.50
CA PHE A 214 16.62 5.09 11.61
C PHE A 214 16.98 5.26 10.14
N TYR A 215 16.45 4.37 9.29
CA TYR A 215 16.58 4.39 7.83
C TYR A 215 15.53 5.29 7.14
N SER A 216 14.38 5.49 7.79
CA SER A 216 13.27 6.29 7.28
C SER A 216 12.46 6.82 8.45
N ASN A 217 11.94 8.03 8.33
CA ASN A 217 11.00 8.61 9.29
C ASN A 217 9.57 8.64 8.75
N TYR A 218 9.31 7.96 7.62
CA TYR A 218 8.01 8.07 6.96
C TYR A 218 7.26 6.75 7.07
N PHE A 219 6.03 6.79 7.55
CA PHE A 219 5.04 5.72 7.41
C PHE A 219 4.66 5.52 5.94
N GLY A 220 4.01 4.40 5.68
CA GLY A 220 3.42 4.14 4.37
C GLY A 220 4.41 3.98 3.23
N LEU A 221 3.95 4.39 2.05
CA LEU A 221 4.65 4.22 0.77
C LEU A 221 5.67 5.32 0.47
N MET A 222 5.74 6.34 1.32
CA MET A 222 6.67 7.46 1.18
C MET A 222 8.10 6.93 1.29
N LYS A 223 8.90 7.13 0.23
CA LYS A 223 10.33 6.80 0.20
C LYS A 223 11.11 7.82 1.01
N THR A 224 12.25 7.44 1.58
CA THR A 224 13.09 8.34 2.40
C THR A 224 13.56 9.58 1.62
N SER A 225 13.69 9.48 0.30
CA SER A 225 14.07 10.60 -0.58
C SER A 225 12.93 11.59 -0.88
N MET A 226 11.69 11.25 -0.54
CA MET A 226 10.52 12.10 -0.83
C MET A 226 10.33 13.12 0.30
N PRO A 227 10.02 14.39 -0.02
CA PRO A 227 9.80 15.38 1.03
C PRO A 227 8.48 15.08 1.74
N LEU A 228 8.49 15.17 3.07
CA LEU A 228 7.29 15.05 3.89
C LEU A 228 7.32 16.12 4.99
N PRO A 229 6.23 16.87 5.22
CA PRO A 229 6.15 17.80 6.34
C PRO A 229 6.29 17.06 7.68
N ARG A 230 6.96 17.67 8.67
CA ARG A 230 7.12 17.05 10.01
C ARG A 230 5.81 16.91 10.78
N ASN A 231 4.85 17.77 10.50
CA ASN A 231 3.51 17.75 11.11
C ASN A 231 2.52 16.85 10.34
N ASP A 232 3.01 16.06 9.39
CA ASP A 232 2.20 15.15 8.60
C ASP A 232 1.91 13.84 9.35
N ILE A 233 0.72 13.26 9.16
CA ILE A 233 0.33 11.98 9.79
C ILE A 233 1.22 10.81 9.38
N ALA A 234 1.93 10.93 8.25
CA ALA A 234 2.87 9.92 7.80
C ALA A 234 4.29 10.15 8.32
N TYR A 235 4.56 11.21 9.09
CA TYR A 235 5.87 11.48 9.68
C TYR A 235 6.01 10.83 11.07
N ALA A 236 7.18 10.28 11.36
CA ALA A 236 7.53 9.65 12.63
C ALA A 236 8.84 10.23 13.16
N GLU A 237 8.81 10.85 14.34
CA GLU A 237 10.04 11.32 15.00
C GLU A 237 10.97 10.14 15.35
N SER A 238 10.40 9.04 15.83
CA SER A 238 11.09 7.74 15.95
C SER A 238 10.85 6.92 14.68
N GLY A 239 11.82 6.93 13.77
CA GLY A 239 11.71 6.28 12.47
C GLY A 239 11.72 4.75 12.50
N PHE A 240 12.11 4.15 11.38
CA PHE A 240 12.20 2.70 11.18
C PHE A 240 13.65 2.24 11.32
N THR A 241 13.88 1.24 12.17
CA THR A 241 15.22 0.63 12.36
C THR A 241 15.58 -0.39 11.27
N PHE A 242 14.73 -0.52 10.25
CA PHE A 242 14.92 -1.37 9.08
C PHE A 242 14.63 -0.56 7.80
N VAL A 243 15.19 -1.02 6.68
CA VAL A 243 14.89 -0.43 5.36
C VAL A 243 13.50 -0.91 4.92
N LYS A 244 12.55 0.02 4.82
CA LYS A 244 11.19 -0.30 4.38
C LYS A 244 11.17 -0.89 2.96
N PRO A 245 10.19 -1.75 2.63
CA PRO A 245 10.08 -2.35 1.29
C PRO A 245 10.08 -1.34 0.13
N SER A 246 9.42 -0.19 0.30
CA SER A 246 9.37 0.89 -0.71
C SER A 246 10.74 1.47 -1.06
N ASP A 247 11.69 1.43 -0.13
CA ASP A 247 13.06 1.90 -0.31
C ASP A 247 13.98 0.75 -0.71
N GLN A 248 13.78 -0.44 -0.13
CA GLN A 248 14.59 -1.64 -0.32
C GLN A 248 14.48 -2.22 -1.74
N ASN A 249 13.32 -2.11 -2.38
CA ASN A 249 13.05 -2.79 -3.65
C ASN A 249 12.95 -1.82 -4.83
N THR A 250 13.26 -2.35 -6.01
CA THR A 250 12.93 -1.84 -7.33
C THR A 250 12.29 -2.98 -8.12
N TYR A 251 12.02 -2.74 -9.40
CA TYR A 251 11.34 -3.69 -10.27
C TYR A 251 12.17 -4.08 -11.50
N ASP A 252 11.96 -5.30 -11.97
CA ASP A 252 12.32 -5.72 -13.33
C ASP A 252 11.25 -5.23 -14.30
N PRO A 253 11.57 -4.31 -15.25
CA PRO A 253 10.58 -3.77 -16.18
C PRO A 253 10.03 -4.80 -17.17
N GLN A 254 10.68 -5.96 -17.35
CA GLN A 254 10.26 -7.02 -18.27
C GLN A 254 9.44 -8.12 -17.59
N ALA A 255 9.38 -8.12 -16.25
CA ALA A 255 8.57 -9.08 -15.52
C ALA A 255 7.06 -8.78 -15.68
N ALA A 256 6.26 -9.84 -15.73
CA ALA A 256 4.83 -9.75 -16.05
C ALA A 256 4.03 -8.90 -15.04
N TRP A 257 4.33 -9.00 -13.73
CA TRP A 257 3.62 -8.20 -12.73
C TRP A 257 3.91 -6.70 -12.85
N PRO A 258 5.18 -6.22 -12.86
CA PRO A 258 5.47 -4.81 -13.13
C PRO A 258 4.85 -4.30 -14.44
N GLU A 259 4.89 -5.09 -15.51
CA GLU A 259 4.25 -4.71 -16.78
C GLU A 259 2.74 -4.44 -16.61
N LEU A 260 2.02 -5.37 -15.96
CA LEU A 260 0.60 -5.20 -15.67
C LEU A 260 0.32 -4.06 -14.68
N ASN A 261 1.17 -3.85 -13.67
CA ASN A 261 1.00 -2.79 -12.69
C ASN A 261 1.14 -1.40 -13.35
N PHE A 262 2.18 -1.20 -14.16
CA PHE A 262 2.45 0.08 -14.80
C PHE A 262 1.55 0.36 -16.01
N SER A 263 0.94 -0.65 -16.64
CA SER A 263 -0.04 -0.42 -17.72
C SER A 263 -1.27 0.37 -17.24
N LYS A 264 -1.56 0.32 -15.94
CA LYS A 264 -2.62 1.10 -15.28
C LYS A 264 -2.25 2.58 -15.06
N LEU A 265 -1.02 3.00 -15.39
CA LEU A 265 -0.48 4.37 -15.43
C LEU A 265 -0.38 5.16 -14.11
N VAL A 266 -1.08 4.75 -13.05
CA VAL A 266 -1.15 5.51 -11.80
C VAL A 266 -0.58 4.77 -10.60
N HIS A 267 -0.26 3.47 -10.71
CA HIS A 267 0.16 2.67 -9.56
C HIS A 267 1.69 2.57 -9.51
N PRO A 268 2.33 3.04 -8.43
CA PRO A 268 3.75 2.82 -8.23
C PRO A 268 4.02 1.35 -7.91
N PHE A 269 5.29 0.96 -7.87
CA PHE A 269 5.71 -0.36 -7.42
C PHE A 269 6.30 -0.23 -6.01
N SER A 270 5.87 -1.06 -5.06
CA SER A 270 6.51 -1.08 -3.74
C SER A 270 7.39 -2.29 -3.56
N CYS A 271 6.88 -3.47 -3.90
CA CYS A 271 7.58 -4.72 -3.62
C CYS A 271 7.32 -5.80 -4.66
N SER A 272 6.05 -6.12 -4.90
CA SER A 272 5.50 -7.06 -5.89
C SER A 272 4.03 -7.32 -5.52
N ILE A 273 3.32 -8.17 -6.27
CA ILE A 273 2.01 -8.71 -5.90
C ILE A 273 2.04 -9.29 -4.47
N SER A 274 1.01 -9.04 -3.68
CA SER A 274 1.09 -9.25 -2.24
C SER A 274 1.02 -10.72 -1.81
N GLY A 275 2.16 -11.25 -1.39
CA GLY A 275 2.22 -12.57 -0.74
C GLY A 275 1.44 -12.62 0.57
N THR A 276 1.38 -11.51 1.32
CA THR A 276 0.65 -11.44 2.60
C THR A 276 -0.85 -11.59 2.41
N ILE A 277 -1.43 -10.94 1.39
CA ILE A 277 -2.84 -11.13 1.04
C ILE A 277 -3.08 -12.57 0.59
N LEU A 278 -2.20 -13.13 -0.26
CA LEU A 278 -2.33 -14.53 -0.67
C LEU A 278 -2.37 -15.46 0.55
N CYS A 279 -1.45 -15.30 1.52
CA CYS A 279 -1.46 -16.07 2.77
C CYS A 279 -2.81 -16.03 3.49
N GLN A 280 -3.40 -14.85 3.65
CA GLN A 280 -4.70 -14.71 4.31
C GLN A 280 -5.82 -15.39 3.53
N LEU A 281 -5.88 -15.17 2.23
CA LEU A 281 -6.93 -15.77 1.39
C LEU A 281 -6.84 -17.29 1.38
N ARG A 282 -5.61 -17.83 1.28
CA ARG A 282 -5.35 -19.27 1.38
C ARG A 282 -5.86 -19.86 2.69
N LEU A 283 -5.67 -19.17 3.81
CA LEU A 283 -6.16 -19.59 5.12
C LEU A 283 -7.68 -19.50 5.24
N MET A 284 -8.29 -18.44 4.73
CA MET A 284 -9.76 -18.34 4.68
C MET A 284 -10.39 -19.48 3.89
N ILE A 285 -9.78 -19.89 2.77
CA ILE A 285 -10.23 -21.08 2.01
C ILE A 285 -10.06 -22.36 2.85
N LYS A 286 -8.95 -22.51 3.59
CA LYS A 286 -8.77 -23.67 4.48
C LYS A 286 -9.87 -23.71 5.55
N LEU A 287 -10.11 -22.60 6.24
CA LEU A 287 -11.13 -22.48 7.27
C LEU A 287 -12.55 -22.69 6.72
N GLN A 288 -12.80 -22.28 5.48
CA GLN A 288 -14.05 -22.60 4.78
C GLN A 288 -14.28 -24.10 4.68
N ARG A 289 -13.25 -24.89 4.32
CA ARG A 289 -13.33 -26.35 4.19
C ARG A 289 -13.52 -27.03 5.53
N GLU A 290 -13.01 -26.43 6.60
CA GLU A 290 -13.13 -26.89 7.98
C GLU A 290 -14.41 -26.40 8.68
N ASN A 291 -15.30 -25.67 7.98
CA ASN A 291 -16.50 -25.03 8.54
C ASN A 291 -16.21 -24.07 9.72
N LYS A 292 -15.06 -23.40 9.71
CA LYS A 292 -14.62 -22.39 10.70
C LYS A 292 -14.63 -20.98 10.12
N ARG A 293 -15.69 -20.65 9.37
CA ARG A 293 -15.79 -19.35 8.67
C ARG A 293 -16.09 -18.22 9.67
N VAL A 294 -15.53 -17.05 9.42
CA VAL A 294 -15.71 -15.86 10.29
C VAL A 294 -16.13 -14.63 9.47
N PHE A 295 -15.37 -14.33 8.41
CA PHE A 295 -15.68 -13.27 7.45
C PHE A 295 -16.30 -13.84 6.18
N ASP A 296 -17.49 -14.44 6.30
CA ASP A 296 -18.16 -15.20 5.23
C ASP A 296 -19.25 -14.45 4.49
N THR A 297 -19.60 -13.24 4.92
CA THR A 297 -20.46 -12.33 4.16
C THR A 297 -19.63 -11.31 3.41
N GLN A 298 -20.18 -10.80 2.31
CA GLN A 298 -19.53 -9.77 1.50
C GLN A 298 -19.13 -8.55 2.35
N GLU A 299 -20.03 -8.09 3.23
CA GLU A 299 -19.80 -6.96 4.13
C GLU A 299 -18.66 -7.22 5.12
N LYS A 300 -18.71 -8.34 5.85
CA LYS A 300 -17.68 -8.71 6.83
C LYS A 300 -16.30 -8.83 6.17
N PHE A 301 -16.25 -9.49 5.01
CA PHE A 301 -15.02 -9.68 4.27
C PHE A 301 -14.48 -8.37 3.68
N ALA A 302 -15.34 -7.53 3.12
CA ALA A 302 -14.96 -6.20 2.62
C ALA A 302 -14.38 -5.32 3.73
N ASN A 303 -15.03 -5.27 4.90
CA ASN A 303 -14.56 -4.48 6.03
C ASN A 303 -13.25 -5.01 6.61
N PHE A 304 -13.09 -6.34 6.68
CA PHE A 304 -11.82 -6.96 7.01
C PHE A 304 -10.72 -6.55 6.02
N LEU A 305 -10.95 -6.67 4.71
CA LEU A 305 -9.95 -6.30 3.70
C LEU A 305 -9.58 -4.82 3.75
N LYS A 306 -10.55 -3.91 3.92
CA LYS A 306 -10.30 -2.46 4.09
C LYS A 306 -9.32 -2.22 5.22
N CYS A 307 -9.58 -2.76 6.41
CA CYS A 307 -8.72 -2.60 7.58
C CYS A 307 -7.37 -3.31 7.39
N PHE A 308 -7.39 -4.55 6.91
CA PHE A 308 -6.21 -5.39 6.73
C PHE A 308 -5.20 -4.76 5.77
N MET A 309 -5.64 -4.37 4.57
CA MET A 309 -4.78 -3.72 3.57
C MET A 309 -4.29 -2.35 4.06
N SER A 310 -5.18 -1.57 4.68
CA SER A 310 -4.84 -0.22 5.15
C SER A 310 -3.79 -0.21 6.27
N ILE A 311 -3.87 -1.14 7.23
CA ILE A 311 -2.87 -1.26 8.29
C ILE A 311 -1.51 -1.64 7.72
N LEU A 312 -1.48 -2.63 6.82
CA LEU A 312 -0.23 -3.09 6.21
C LEU A 312 0.41 -2.02 5.32
N LEU A 313 -0.41 -1.26 4.59
CA LEU A 313 0.06 -0.14 3.79
C LEU A 313 0.59 0.95 4.71
N PHE A 314 -0.23 1.47 5.63
CA PHE A 314 0.13 2.62 6.45
C PHE A 314 1.35 2.35 7.32
N ASN A 315 1.52 1.14 7.87
CA ASN A 315 2.63 0.88 8.77
C ASN A 315 3.99 0.87 8.04
N SER A 316 4.24 -0.09 7.14
CA SER A 316 5.56 -0.25 6.49
C SER A 316 5.55 0.04 4.99
N GLY A 317 4.39 0.26 4.37
CA GLY A 317 4.28 0.45 2.93
C GLY A 317 4.70 -0.79 2.14
N GLY A 318 4.54 -1.99 2.71
CA GLY A 318 5.02 -3.22 2.09
C GLY A 318 4.48 -3.46 0.68
N HIS A 319 3.25 -2.99 0.41
CA HIS A 319 2.62 -3.06 -0.89
C HIS A 319 1.73 -1.83 -1.14
N VAL A 320 1.57 -1.46 -2.41
CA VAL A 320 0.51 -0.52 -2.83
C VAL A 320 -0.84 -1.22 -2.88
N PHE A 321 -1.94 -0.46 -2.88
CA PHE A 321 -3.28 -1.05 -2.95
C PHE A 321 -3.47 -1.95 -4.17
N ASN A 322 -2.96 -1.56 -5.35
CA ASN A 322 -3.05 -2.39 -6.55
C ASN A 322 -2.31 -3.74 -6.41
N GLU A 323 -1.22 -3.80 -5.66
CA GLU A 323 -0.50 -5.06 -5.35
C GLU A 323 -1.31 -5.96 -4.40
N PHE A 324 -2.15 -5.40 -3.54
CA PHE A 324 -3.10 -6.17 -2.74
C PHE A 324 -4.29 -6.67 -3.58
N PHE A 325 -4.92 -5.79 -4.35
CA PHE A 325 -6.08 -6.14 -5.19
C PHE A 325 -5.74 -7.13 -6.29
N GLY A 326 -4.53 -7.06 -6.85
CA GLY A 326 -4.06 -7.99 -7.87
C GLY A 326 -4.20 -9.47 -7.45
N VAL A 327 -4.14 -9.77 -6.15
CA VAL A 327 -4.33 -11.14 -5.63
C VAL A 327 -5.79 -11.60 -5.75
N LEU A 328 -6.76 -10.70 -5.51
CA LEU A 328 -8.19 -10.99 -5.65
C LEU A 328 -8.60 -11.19 -7.11
N GLU A 329 -7.81 -10.66 -8.05
CA GLU A 329 -8.05 -10.80 -9.49
C GLU A 329 -7.55 -12.13 -10.06
N ILE A 330 -6.77 -12.90 -9.29
CA ILE A 330 -6.22 -14.18 -9.73
C ILE A 330 -7.35 -15.20 -9.94
N PRO A 331 -7.45 -15.86 -11.12
CA PRO A 331 -8.52 -16.82 -11.41
C PRO A 331 -8.64 -17.93 -10.35
N GLN A 332 -7.52 -18.53 -9.94
CA GLN A 332 -7.49 -19.60 -8.93
C GLN A 332 -7.99 -19.12 -7.55
N VAL A 333 -7.84 -17.83 -7.23
CA VAL A 333 -8.39 -17.25 -6.00
C VAL A 333 -9.90 -17.05 -6.18
N ARG A 334 -10.34 -16.41 -7.27
CA ARG A 334 -11.75 -16.17 -7.57
C ARG A 334 -12.58 -17.45 -7.56
N GLU A 335 -12.09 -18.50 -8.23
CA GLU A 335 -12.75 -19.81 -8.29
C GLU A 335 -12.95 -20.46 -6.91
N LYS A 336 -12.11 -20.14 -5.92
CA LYS A 336 -12.20 -20.71 -4.57
C LYS A 336 -12.96 -19.83 -3.59
N PHE A 337 -13.29 -18.61 -3.96
CA PHE A 337 -14.01 -17.64 -3.13
C PHE A 337 -15.50 -17.52 -3.45
N THR A 338 -16.05 -18.46 -4.22
CA THR A 338 -17.50 -18.54 -4.54
C THR A 338 -18.41 -18.72 -3.32
N PHE A 339 -17.83 -18.99 -2.14
CA PHE A 339 -18.56 -19.04 -0.87
C PHE A 339 -18.90 -17.64 -0.30
N ILE A 340 -18.32 -16.57 -0.84
CA ILE A 340 -18.68 -15.19 -0.55
C ILE A 340 -19.49 -14.67 -1.74
N GLU A 341 -20.77 -14.41 -1.52
CA GLU A 341 -21.65 -13.84 -2.54
C GLU A 341 -21.12 -12.47 -3.00
N GLY A 342 -21.05 -12.25 -4.31
CA GLY A 342 -20.57 -11.00 -4.90
C GLY A 342 -19.07 -10.74 -4.73
N PHE A 343 -18.24 -11.77 -4.52
CA PHE A 343 -16.78 -11.64 -4.40
C PHE A 343 -16.16 -10.93 -5.61
N GLU A 344 -16.65 -11.18 -6.82
CA GLU A 344 -16.20 -10.55 -8.07
C GLU A 344 -16.42 -9.04 -8.12
N HIS A 345 -17.33 -8.52 -7.30
CA HIS A 345 -17.58 -7.08 -7.18
C HIS A 345 -16.61 -6.39 -6.20
N ILE A 346 -15.81 -7.15 -5.45
CA ILE A 346 -14.82 -6.63 -4.51
C ILE A 346 -13.56 -6.22 -5.28
N ASN A 347 -13.40 -4.91 -5.44
CA ASN A 347 -12.28 -4.26 -6.12
C ASN A 347 -11.93 -2.91 -5.46
N ALA A 348 -10.90 -2.24 -5.97
CA ALA A 348 -10.40 -0.96 -5.45
C ALA A 348 -11.49 0.11 -5.33
N THR A 349 -12.39 0.25 -6.31
CA THR A 349 -13.49 1.23 -6.25
C THR A 349 -14.49 0.84 -5.17
N SER A 350 -14.89 -0.42 -5.09
CA SER A 350 -15.85 -0.87 -4.08
C SER A 350 -15.33 -0.74 -2.64
N LEU A 351 -14.02 -0.89 -2.41
CA LEU A 351 -13.44 -0.87 -1.06
C LEU A 351 -12.92 0.50 -0.65
N LEU A 352 -12.33 1.25 -1.57
CA LEU A 352 -11.60 2.48 -1.24
C LEU A 352 -12.31 3.77 -1.65
N LEU A 353 -13.35 3.69 -2.49
CA LEU A 353 -14.12 4.84 -2.93
C LEU A 353 -15.59 4.73 -2.51
N ASN A 354 -16.31 3.72 -2.97
CA ASN A 354 -17.75 3.58 -2.72
C ASN A 354 -18.01 3.25 -1.24
N GLY A 355 -18.82 4.08 -0.57
CA GLY A 355 -19.04 3.97 0.88
C GLY A 355 -17.79 4.26 1.72
N ASN A 356 -16.76 4.85 1.12
CA ASN A 356 -15.52 5.30 1.75
C ASN A 356 -15.12 6.71 1.27
N GLU A 357 -16.07 7.45 0.69
CA GLU A 357 -15.85 8.72 0.01
C GLU A 357 -15.26 9.77 0.96
N GLY A 358 -15.67 9.74 2.24
CA GLY A 358 -15.13 10.65 3.25
C GLY A 358 -13.63 10.48 3.49
N ALA A 359 -13.16 9.23 3.61
CA ALA A 359 -11.74 8.93 3.75
C ALA A 359 -10.97 9.26 2.47
N PHE A 360 -11.54 8.90 1.31
CA PHE A 360 -10.98 9.20 0.01
C PHE A 360 -10.79 10.70 -0.21
N ASP A 361 -11.82 11.51 0.07
CA ASP A 361 -11.82 12.94 -0.21
C ASP A 361 -10.87 13.71 0.71
N LYS A 362 -10.70 13.28 1.96
CA LYS A 362 -9.66 13.82 2.85
C LYS A 362 -8.27 13.52 2.32
N ALA A 363 -7.97 12.26 2.02
CA ALA A 363 -6.67 11.86 1.47
C ALA A 363 -6.36 12.59 0.15
N LEU A 364 -7.35 12.73 -0.72
CA LEU A 364 -7.25 13.48 -1.96
C LEU A 364 -6.99 14.97 -1.69
N ALA A 365 -7.71 15.59 -0.77
CA ALA A 365 -7.54 17.01 -0.44
C ALA A 365 -6.14 17.30 0.11
N ASP A 366 -5.60 16.43 0.96
CA ASP A 366 -4.23 16.52 1.48
C ASP A 366 -3.21 16.36 0.35
N THR A 367 -3.42 15.34 -0.49
CA THR A 367 -2.58 15.08 -1.65
C THR A 367 -2.54 16.27 -2.61
N LEU A 368 -3.68 16.88 -2.91
CA LEU A 368 -3.72 18.05 -3.79
C LEU A 368 -2.91 19.23 -3.24
N ARG A 369 -2.91 19.44 -1.91
CA ARG A 369 -2.06 20.46 -1.27
C ARG A 369 -0.59 20.08 -1.38
N TYR A 370 -0.26 18.83 -1.07
CA TYR A 370 1.10 18.30 -1.17
C TYR A 370 1.66 18.39 -2.61
N THR A 371 0.90 17.98 -3.62
CA THR A 371 1.27 18.05 -5.04
C THR A 371 1.54 19.48 -5.49
N LYS A 372 0.73 20.46 -5.05
CA LYS A 372 0.96 21.87 -5.40
C LYS A 372 2.32 22.36 -4.91
N VAL A 373 2.70 22.01 -3.67
CA VAL A 373 4.01 22.35 -3.10
C VAL A 373 5.13 21.67 -3.89
N LEU A 374 5.00 20.37 -4.20
CA LEU A 374 5.98 19.64 -5.01
C LEU A 374 6.20 20.27 -6.39
N LEU A 375 5.11 20.61 -7.10
CA LEU A 375 5.20 21.19 -8.43
C LEU A 375 5.81 22.60 -8.38
N ALA A 376 5.48 23.40 -7.38
CA ALA A 376 6.11 24.71 -7.16
C ALA A 376 7.61 24.60 -6.89
N GLN A 377 8.03 23.62 -6.06
CA GLN A 377 9.45 23.36 -5.80
C GLN A 377 10.19 22.95 -7.08
N ARG A 378 9.60 22.08 -7.92
CA ARG A 378 10.20 21.69 -9.20
C ARG A 378 10.32 22.87 -10.16
N ALA A 379 9.27 23.70 -10.26
CA ALA A 379 9.29 24.89 -11.10
C ALA A 379 10.39 25.88 -10.68
N MET A 380 10.49 26.16 -9.38
CA MET A 380 11.56 27.00 -8.82
C MET A 380 12.95 26.43 -9.10
N HIS A 381 13.12 25.11 -8.98
CA HIS A 381 14.40 24.47 -9.27
C HIS A 381 14.78 24.58 -10.76
N GLU A 382 13.82 24.38 -11.68
CA GLU A 382 14.05 24.60 -13.12
C GLU A 382 14.45 26.04 -13.43
N GLU A 383 13.77 27.02 -12.82
CA GLU A 383 14.10 28.44 -12.99
C GLU A 383 15.53 28.76 -12.52
N LEU A 384 15.91 28.30 -11.33
CA LEU A 384 17.26 28.48 -10.80
C LEU A 384 18.34 27.82 -11.68
N GLN A 385 18.06 26.65 -12.26
CA GLN A 385 18.97 25.98 -13.18
C GLN A 385 19.15 26.78 -14.48
N THR A 386 18.06 27.30 -15.05
CA THR A 386 18.14 28.14 -16.26
C THR A 386 18.93 29.42 -15.98
N MET A 387 18.67 30.11 -14.88
CA MET A 387 19.45 31.30 -14.49
C MET A 387 20.94 30.99 -14.26
N SER A 388 21.26 29.85 -13.66
CA SER A 388 22.66 29.44 -13.46
C SER A 388 23.39 29.11 -14.76
N ILE A 389 22.68 28.68 -15.80
CA ILE A 389 23.24 28.43 -17.12
C ILE A 389 23.45 29.76 -17.87
N GLU A 390 22.57 30.74 -17.69
CA GLU A 390 22.70 32.06 -18.32
C GLU A 390 23.82 32.93 -17.72
N LEU A 391 24.24 32.64 -16.48
CA LEU A 391 25.31 33.35 -15.78
C LEU A 391 26.72 32.77 -16.00
N ASN A 392 26.83 31.61 -16.66
CA ASN A 392 28.09 30.97 -17.07
C ASN A 392 28.26 31.03 -18.58
#